data_AF-A0A645JJD2-F1
#
_entry.id   AF-A0A645JJD2-F1
#
_cell.length_a   1.000
_cell.length_b   1.000
_cell.length_c   1.000
_cell.angle_alpha   90.00
_cell.angle_beta   90.00
_cell.angle_gamma   90.00
#
_symmetry.space_group_name_H-M   'P 1'
#
loop_
_entity.id
_entity.type
_entity.pdbx_description
1 polymer ?
#
loop_
_entity_poly.entity_id
_entity_poly.type
_entity_poly.pdbx_seq_one_letter_code
_entity_poly.pdbx_strand_id
1 'polypeptide(L)'
;MPPHQAADMVWHAGLIGKDATTGKPTGWADMHQRLFHANGDDSVYFVGDLMGAISPQFGHYPKSAHVANFIGQIVAKYIAQRVAGQEIKPLLPDNLCYMMVNTEPQEEISVKFEYEVDAKGQVNQTQIDMDVRSADLVKEDFAWARSKFSDFLAI
;
A
#
# COMPACT_ATOMS: atom_id res chain seq x y z
N MET A 1 -1.07 -8.94 -18.68
CA MET A 1 -0.14 -7.90 -18.20
C MET A 1 1.23 -8.52 -18.00
N PRO A 2 2.33 -7.85 -18.38
CA PRO A 2 3.67 -8.34 -18.07
C PRO A 2 3.90 -8.39 -16.55
N PRO A 3 4.82 -9.22 -16.05
CA PRO A 3 5.24 -9.15 -14.66
C PRO A 3 5.79 -7.75 -14.31
N HIS A 4 5.46 -7.24 -13.13
CA HIS A 4 5.92 -5.93 -12.65
C HIS A 4 6.88 -6.09 -11.47
N GLN A 5 7.69 -5.06 -11.22
CA GLN A 5 8.66 -4.95 -10.12
C GLN A 5 8.85 -3.49 -9.71
N ALA A 6 9.59 -3.24 -8.62
CA ALA A 6 10.02 -1.90 -8.25
C ALA A 6 10.86 -1.26 -9.37
N ALA A 7 10.76 0.06 -9.48
CA ALA A 7 11.46 0.83 -10.51
C ALA A 7 12.99 0.70 -10.40
N ASP A 8 13.69 0.86 -11.53
CA ASP A 8 15.14 0.70 -11.66
C ASP A 8 15.95 1.53 -10.64
N MET A 9 15.43 2.69 -10.21
CA MET A 9 16.08 3.50 -9.18
C MET A 9 16.26 2.73 -7.85
N VAL A 10 15.30 1.87 -7.47
CA VAL A 10 15.40 1.06 -6.24
C VAL A 10 16.49 -0.01 -6.39
N TRP A 11 16.64 -0.56 -7.60
CA TRP A 11 17.72 -1.48 -7.95
C TRP A 11 19.08 -0.80 -7.91
N HIS A 12 19.21 0.36 -8.55
CA HIS A 12 20.44 1.14 -8.58
C HIS A 12 20.87 1.62 -7.18
N ALA A 13 19.92 1.89 -6.30
CA ALA A 13 20.19 2.22 -4.90
C ALA A 13 20.62 1.00 -4.06
N GLY A 14 20.56 -0.22 -4.59
CA GLY A 14 20.87 -1.44 -3.83
C GLY A 14 19.83 -1.78 -2.76
N LEU A 15 18.60 -1.29 -2.92
CA LEU A 15 17.54 -1.35 -1.90
C LEU A 15 16.49 -2.44 -2.21
N ILE A 16 16.83 -3.42 -3.03
CA ILE A 16 15.93 -4.53 -3.38
C ILE A 16 16.07 -5.65 -2.35
N GLY A 17 14.92 -6.09 -1.83
CA GLY A 17 14.81 -7.21 -0.93
C GLY A 17 15.33 -8.50 -1.55
N LYS A 18 15.79 -9.40 -0.70
CA LYS A 18 16.23 -10.75 -1.10
C LYS A 18 15.37 -11.78 -0.40
N ASP A 19 15.04 -12.83 -1.14
CA ASP A 19 14.41 -14.00 -0.55
C ASP A 19 15.37 -14.65 0.46
N ALA A 20 14.90 -14.87 1.68
CA ALA A 20 15.75 -15.34 2.77
C ALA A 20 16.28 -16.76 2.55
N THR A 21 15.61 -17.57 1.72
CA THR A 21 15.98 -18.97 1.49
C THR A 21 16.96 -19.11 0.33
N THR A 22 16.73 -18.38 -0.75
CA THR A 22 17.46 -18.51 -2.02
C THR A 22 18.49 -17.41 -2.25
N GLY A 23 18.40 -16.31 -1.50
CA GLY A 23 19.24 -15.12 -1.67
C GLY A 23 18.96 -14.33 -2.96
N LYS A 24 18.00 -14.76 -3.78
CA LYS A 24 17.62 -14.09 -5.03
C LYS A 24 16.85 -12.80 -4.75
N PRO A 25 16.97 -11.77 -5.60
CA PRO A 25 16.19 -10.55 -5.44
C PRO A 25 14.69 -10.83 -5.56
N THR A 26 13.89 -10.19 -4.72
CA THR A 26 12.42 -10.31 -4.72
C THR A 26 11.75 -9.45 -5.78
N GLY A 27 12.48 -8.48 -6.33
CA GLY A 27 11.96 -7.45 -7.22
C GLY A 27 11.27 -6.28 -6.53
N TRP A 28 11.24 -6.25 -5.19
CA TRP A 28 10.57 -5.21 -4.41
C TRP A 28 11.51 -4.66 -3.32
N ALA A 29 11.17 -3.51 -2.73
CA ALA A 29 12.03 -2.84 -1.75
C ALA A 29 12.31 -3.70 -0.50
N ASP A 30 13.54 -3.63 0.02
CA ASP A 30 13.96 -4.19 1.30
C ASP A 30 13.59 -3.23 2.44
N MET A 31 12.53 -3.54 3.18
CA MET A 31 11.90 -2.55 4.06
C MET A 31 11.36 -3.13 5.36
N HIS A 32 11.27 -2.26 6.37
CA HIS A 32 10.59 -2.55 7.62
C HIS A 32 9.08 -2.56 7.41
N GLN A 33 8.39 -3.66 7.75
CA GLN A 33 7.00 -3.91 7.35
C GLN A 33 5.97 -2.94 7.93
N ARG A 34 6.29 -2.24 9.03
CA ARG A 34 5.38 -1.27 9.69
C ARG A 34 5.91 0.16 9.79
N LEU A 35 7.19 0.35 9.50
CA LEU A 35 7.86 1.66 9.58
C LEU A 35 8.22 2.19 8.19
N PHE A 36 8.20 1.31 7.19
CA PHE A 36 8.30 1.62 5.76
C PHE A 36 9.62 2.29 5.34
N HIS A 37 10.62 2.32 6.21
CA HIS A 37 12.00 2.67 5.84
C HIS A 37 12.78 1.45 5.36
N ALA A 38 13.91 1.68 4.69
CA ALA A 38 14.82 0.62 4.31
C ALA A 38 15.44 -0.04 5.54
N ASN A 39 15.63 -1.37 5.47
CA ASN A 39 16.26 -2.09 6.58
C ASN A 39 17.73 -1.70 6.76
N GLY A 40 18.42 -1.32 5.68
CA GLY A 40 19.83 -0.88 5.71
C GLY A 40 20.04 0.61 5.94
N ASP A 41 19.00 1.44 5.80
CA ASP A 41 19.06 2.89 6.00
C ASP A 41 17.68 3.41 6.44
N ASP A 42 17.55 3.74 7.72
CA ASP A 42 16.30 4.17 8.32
C ASP A 42 15.93 5.64 8.01
N SER A 43 16.74 6.34 7.22
CA SER A 43 16.45 7.67 6.67
C SER A 43 15.82 7.61 5.27
N VAL A 44 15.75 6.43 4.65
CA VAL A 44 15.15 6.21 3.33
C VAL A 44 13.80 5.51 3.49
N TYR A 45 12.72 6.14 3.01
CA TYR A 45 11.36 5.60 3.10
C TYR A 45 10.79 5.17 1.74
N PHE A 46 9.90 4.20 1.77
CA PHE A 46 9.24 3.63 0.60
C PHE A 46 7.73 3.85 0.66
N VAL A 47 7.17 4.35 -0.44
CA VAL A 47 5.74 4.62 -0.58
C VAL A 47 5.26 4.11 -1.94
N GLY A 48 4.13 3.41 -1.95
CA GLY A 48 3.45 2.97 -3.17
C GLY A 48 3.95 1.64 -3.73
N ASP A 49 3.82 1.48 -5.04
CA ASP A 49 3.93 0.18 -5.72
C ASP A 49 5.27 -0.53 -5.54
N LEU A 50 6.35 0.20 -5.24
CA LEU A 50 7.68 -0.37 -5.03
C LEU A 50 7.83 -1.16 -3.72
N MET A 51 6.88 -1.00 -2.78
CA MET A 51 6.96 -1.61 -1.45
C MET A 51 7.07 -3.13 -1.48
N GLY A 52 7.92 -3.64 -0.58
CA GLY A 52 8.17 -5.05 -0.32
C GLY A 52 7.01 -5.79 0.35
N ALA A 53 7.29 -7.03 0.77
CA ALA A 53 6.32 -7.85 1.48
C ALA A 53 6.08 -7.31 2.91
N ILE A 54 4.83 -7.37 3.35
CA ILE A 54 4.34 -6.87 4.64
C ILE A 54 4.10 -8.00 5.61
N SER A 55 3.49 -9.10 5.15
CA SER A 55 3.10 -10.20 6.02
C SER A 55 3.22 -11.53 5.30
N PRO A 56 3.68 -12.60 5.98
CA PRO A 56 3.54 -13.97 5.50
C PRO A 56 2.11 -14.38 5.10
N GLN A 57 1.08 -13.76 5.69
CA GLN A 57 -0.31 -14.14 5.44
C GLN A 57 -0.79 -13.73 4.03
N PHE A 58 -0.47 -12.52 3.58
CA PHE A 58 -1.00 -11.95 2.34
C PHE A 58 0.08 -11.41 1.39
N GLY A 59 1.35 -11.50 1.76
CA GLY A 59 2.46 -10.98 0.99
C GLY A 59 2.49 -9.45 1.03
N HIS A 60 1.97 -8.81 -0.01
CA HIS A 60 2.06 -7.36 -0.23
C HIS A 60 0.73 -6.67 0.04
N TYR A 61 0.76 -5.41 0.48
CA TYR A 61 -0.44 -4.59 0.33
C TYR A 61 -0.82 -4.52 -1.16
N PRO A 62 -2.13 -4.43 -1.49
CA PRO A 62 -2.56 -4.11 -2.84
C PRO A 62 -1.82 -2.88 -3.36
N LYS A 63 -1.24 -2.98 -4.55
CA LYS A 63 -0.51 -1.89 -5.20
C LYS A 63 -1.53 -0.97 -5.85
N SER A 64 -2.12 -0.09 -5.03
CA SER A 64 -3.21 0.80 -5.39
C SER A 64 -2.91 2.25 -5.03
N ALA A 65 -3.55 3.19 -5.73
CA ALA A 65 -3.50 4.60 -5.37
C ALA A 65 -3.99 4.87 -3.94
N HIS A 66 -4.95 4.06 -3.47
CA HIS A 66 -5.48 4.14 -2.11
C HIS A 66 -4.37 3.89 -1.07
N VAL A 67 -3.68 2.76 -1.18
CA VAL A 67 -2.59 2.39 -0.27
C VAL A 67 -1.44 3.38 -0.39
N ALA A 68 -1.05 3.75 -1.62
CA ALA A 68 0.03 4.71 -1.84
C ALA A 68 -0.23 6.06 -1.16
N ASN A 69 -1.46 6.58 -1.27
CA ASN A 69 -1.89 7.83 -0.62
C ASN A 69 -1.77 7.73 0.91
N PHE A 70 -2.36 6.72 1.53
CA PHE A 70 -2.32 6.56 2.99
C PHE A 70 -0.92 6.27 3.52
N ILE A 71 -0.13 5.42 2.84
CA ILE A 71 1.26 5.18 3.23
C ILE A 71 2.08 6.47 3.13
N GLY A 72 1.85 7.30 2.11
CA GLY A 72 2.49 8.62 2.00
C GLY A 72 2.20 9.51 3.21
N GLN A 73 0.92 9.58 3.64
CA GLN A 73 0.54 10.32 4.85
C GLN A 73 1.15 9.72 6.13
N ILE A 74 1.21 8.39 6.26
CA ILE A 74 1.80 7.71 7.40
C ILE A 74 3.31 7.98 7.49
N VAL A 75 4.03 7.84 6.38
CA VAL A 75 5.47 8.13 6.31
C VAL A 75 5.75 9.59 6.62
N ALA A 76 4.93 10.53 6.12
CA ALA A 76 5.05 11.95 6.48
C ALA A 76 4.92 12.17 8.00
N LYS A 77 3.98 11.48 8.67
CA LYS A 77 3.86 11.51 10.14
C LYS A 77 5.09 10.94 10.83
N TYR A 78 5.63 9.81 10.35
CA TYR A 78 6.83 9.21 10.93
C TYR A 78 8.04 10.13 10.82
N ILE A 79 8.24 10.76 9.65
CA ILE A 79 9.32 11.73 9.44
C ILE A 79 9.15 12.91 10.42
N ALA A 80 7.95 13.46 10.55
CA ALA A 80 7.68 14.55 11.48
C ALA A 80 7.96 14.17 12.95
N GLN A 81 7.53 12.97 13.38
CA GLN A 81 7.83 12.43 14.71
C GLN A 81 9.33 12.29 14.93
N ARG A 82 10.06 11.71 13.96
CA ARG A 82 11.52 11.54 14.02
C ARG A 82 12.25 12.87 14.15
N VAL A 83 11.90 13.85 13.31
CA VAL A 83 12.50 15.20 13.35
C VAL A 83 12.22 15.89 14.69
N ALA A 84 11.06 15.65 15.29
CA ALA A 84 10.69 16.17 16.60
C ALA A 84 11.28 15.38 17.79
N GLY A 85 12.07 14.32 17.55
CA GLY A 85 12.60 13.45 18.61
C GLY A 85 11.52 12.65 19.34
N GLN A 86 10.36 12.46 18.72
CA GLN A 86 9.25 11.70 19.28
C GLN A 86 9.35 10.22 18.91
N GLU A 87 8.78 9.37 19.77
CA GLU A 87 8.59 7.96 19.45
C GLU A 87 7.66 7.80 18.25
N ILE A 88 8.09 7.03 17.25
CA ILE A 88 7.28 6.69 16.09
C ILE A 88 6.27 5.62 16.49
N LYS A 89 4.99 5.93 16.34
CA LYS A 89 3.89 4.97 16.59
C LYS A 89 3.46 4.36 15.27
N PRO A 90 3.68 3.05 15.03
CA PRO A 90 3.31 2.43 13.78
C PRO A 90 1.80 2.50 13.51
N LEU A 91 1.44 2.88 12.29
CA LEU A 91 0.09 2.96 11.76
C LEU A 91 -0.05 1.98 10.60
N LEU A 92 -1.29 1.56 10.34
CA LEU A 92 -1.65 0.74 9.17
C LEU A 92 -2.49 1.58 8.20
N PRO A 93 -2.34 1.37 6.88
CA PRO A 93 -3.29 1.92 5.91
C PRO A 93 -4.61 1.13 5.95
N ASP A 94 -5.60 1.57 5.19
CA ASP A 94 -6.65 0.72 4.66
C ASP A 94 -6.57 0.66 3.13
N ASN A 95 -7.40 -0.17 2.51
CA ASN A 95 -7.54 -0.19 1.05
C ASN A 95 -8.99 -0.36 0.63
N LEU A 96 -9.39 0.41 -0.38
CA LEU A 96 -10.62 0.20 -1.14
C LEU A 96 -10.28 0.32 -2.63
N CYS A 97 -10.66 -0.70 -3.41
CA CYS A 97 -10.57 -0.70 -4.86
C CYS A 97 -11.95 -0.93 -5.46
N TYR A 98 -12.41 0.01 -6.28
CA TYR A 98 -13.55 -0.14 -7.15
C TYR A 98 -13.13 -0.71 -8.51
N MET A 99 -14.01 -1.47 -9.15
CA MET A 99 -13.77 -2.09 -10.44
C MET A 99 -15.03 -1.95 -11.30
N MET A 100 -14.94 -1.13 -12.35
CA MET A 100 -15.97 -1.05 -13.38
C MET A 100 -16.00 -2.35 -14.18
N VAL A 101 -17.10 -3.10 -14.06
CA VAL A 101 -17.29 -4.40 -14.73
C VAL A 101 -18.22 -4.33 -15.93
N ASN A 102 -18.97 -3.24 -16.06
CA ASN A 102 -19.79 -2.95 -17.23
C ASN A 102 -19.92 -1.45 -17.45
N THR A 103 -20.04 -1.02 -18.70
CA THR A 103 -20.24 0.39 -19.08
C THR A 103 -21.69 0.70 -19.44
N GLU A 104 -22.48 -0.30 -19.86
CA GLU A 104 -23.92 -0.16 -20.16
C GLU A 104 -24.73 -1.44 -19.77
N PRO A 105 -25.58 -1.38 -18.72
CA PRO A 105 -25.61 -0.32 -17.71
C PRO A 105 -24.24 -0.21 -16.99
N GLN A 106 -23.92 0.97 -16.46
CA GLN A 106 -22.73 1.11 -15.64
C GLN A 106 -22.88 0.31 -14.36
N GLU A 107 -21.94 -0.58 -14.10
CA GLU A 107 -21.94 -1.46 -12.95
C GLU A 107 -20.52 -1.65 -12.45
N GLU A 108 -20.38 -1.65 -11.12
CA GLU A 108 -19.11 -1.95 -10.48
C GLU A 108 -19.26 -3.01 -9.39
N ILE A 109 -18.11 -3.54 -9.00
CA ILE A 109 -17.88 -4.30 -7.77
C ILE A 109 -16.77 -3.60 -6.99
N SER A 110 -16.59 -3.93 -5.71
CA SER A 110 -15.48 -3.38 -4.93
C SER A 110 -14.86 -4.41 -4.00
N VAL A 111 -13.59 -4.21 -3.67
CA VAL A 111 -12.92 -4.96 -2.61
C VAL A 111 -12.32 -4.00 -1.59
N LYS A 112 -12.56 -4.27 -0.31
CA LYS A 112 -11.96 -3.58 0.82
C LYS A 112 -11.01 -4.51 1.56
N PHE A 113 -9.88 -3.98 2.01
CA PHE A 113 -9.00 -4.68 2.93
C PHE A 113 -8.84 -3.88 4.21
N GLU A 114 -9.04 -4.55 5.33
CA GLU A 114 -8.80 -4.04 6.67
C GLU A 114 -7.60 -4.75 7.27
N TYR A 115 -6.85 -4.05 8.11
CA TYR A 115 -5.60 -4.55 8.67
C TYR A 115 -5.54 -4.36 10.17
N GLU A 116 -5.01 -5.36 10.86
CA GLU A 116 -4.76 -5.34 12.29
C GLU A 116 -3.38 -5.92 12.62
N VAL A 117 -2.83 -5.55 13.77
CA VAL A 117 -1.57 -6.11 14.28
C VAL A 117 -1.90 -7.12 15.36
N ASP A 118 -1.40 -8.35 15.22
CA ASP A 118 -1.56 -9.39 16.24
C ASP A 118 -0.59 -9.23 17.42
N ALA A 119 -0.73 -10.11 18.41
CA ALA A 119 0.13 -10.12 19.60
C ALA A 119 1.62 -10.40 19.30
N LYS A 120 1.96 -10.90 18.11
CA LYS A 120 3.33 -11.16 17.65
C LYS A 120 3.89 -10.01 16.80
N GLY A 121 3.10 -8.95 16.56
CA GLY A 121 3.48 -7.83 15.72
C GLY A 121 3.28 -8.06 14.23
N GLN A 122 2.63 -9.17 13.83
CA GLN A 122 2.32 -9.49 12.44
C GLN A 122 1.09 -8.71 11.98
N VAL A 123 1.14 -8.19 10.74
CA VAL A 123 -0.03 -7.56 10.12
C VAL A 123 -0.91 -8.65 9.51
N ASN A 124 -2.17 -8.69 9.95
CA ASN A 124 -3.20 -9.54 9.37
C ASN A 124 -4.14 -8.72 8.50
N GLN A 125 -4.59 -9.32 7.41
CA GLN A 125 -5.52 -8.75 6.44
C GLN A 125 -6.86 -9.47 6.54
N THR A 126 -7.94 -8.68 6.55
CA THR A 126 -9.29 -9.15 6.28
C THR A 126 -9.75 -8.57 4.95
N GLN A 127 -10.08 -9.44 4.00
CA GLN A 127 -10.65 -9.06 2.71
C GLN A 127 -12.18 -9.07 2.79
N ILE A 128 -12.81 -8.02 2.27
CA ILE A 128 -14.26 -7.85 2.22
C ILE A 128 -14.62 -7.55 0.77
N ASP A 129 -15.26 -8.53 0.13
CA ASP A 129 -15.68 -8.44 -1.27
C ASP A 129 -17.14 -8.00 -1.38
N MET A 130 -17.40 -6.99 -2.20
CA MET A 130 -18.73 -6.65 -2.69
C MET A 130 -18.82 -7.10 -4.15
N ASP A 131 -19.10 -8.38 -4.35
CA ASP A 131 -19.21 -9.01 -5.68
C ASP A 131 -20.64 -8.91 -6.26
N VAL A 132 -21.41 -7.91 -5.81
CA VAL A 132 -22.73 -7.61 -6.36
C VAL A 132 -22.60 -6.40 -7.27
N ARG A 133 -22.80 -6.64 -8.57
CA ARG A 133 -22.81 -5.58 -9.59
C ARG A 133 -23.83 -4.52 -9.23
N SER A 134 -23.38 -3.28 -9.09
CA SER A 134 -24.24 -2.19 -8.65
C SER A 134 -23.91 -0.88 -9.36
N ALA A 135 -24.95 -0.18 -9.81
CA ALA A 135 -24.86 1.18 -10.30
C ALA A 135 -24.63 2.22 -9.18
N ASP A 136 -24.90 1.86 -7.92
CA ASP A 136 -24.61 2.74 -6.79
C ASP A 136 -23.12 2.78 -6.47
N LEU A 137 -22.42 1.64 -6.62
CA LEU A 137 -20.96 1.59 -6.48
C LEU A 137 -20.25 2.48 -7.51
N VAL A 138 -20.80 2.65 -8.71
CA VAL A 138 -20.30 3.62 -9.71
C VAL A 138 -20.27 5.02 -9.12
N LYS A 139 -21.35 5.45 -8.46
CA LYS A 139 -21.42 6.80 -7.87
C LYS A 139 -20.40 6.95 -6.73
N GLU A 140 -20.24 5.89 -5.94
CA GLU A 140 -19.26 5.86 -4.85
C GLU A 140 -17.82 5.90 -5.37
N ASP A 141 -17.48 5.16 -6.43
CA ASP A 141 -16.15 5.21 -7.05
C ASP A 141 -15.82 6.61 -7.54
N PHE A 142 -16.71 7.25 -8.30
CA PHE A 142 -16.46 8.61 -8.76
C PHE A 142 -16.34 9.62 -7.60
N ALA A 143 -17.06 9.42 -6.48
CA ALA A 143 -16.91 10.24 -5.29
C ALA A 143 -15.56 9.97 -4.59
N TRP A 144 -15.17 8.70 -4.46
CA TRP A 144 -13.90 8.27 -3.92
C TRP A 144 -12.72 8.82 -4.74
N ALA A 145 -12.75 8.66 -6.06
CA ALA A 145 -11.71 9.13 -6.97
C ALA A 145 -11.53 10.65 -6.84
N ARG A 146 -12.62 11.43 -6.88
CA ARG A 146 -12.56 12.89 -6.68
C ARG A 146 -11.94 13.26 -5.33
N SER A 147 -12.34 12.58 -4.26
CA SER A 147 -11.78 12.79 -2.92
C SER A 147 -10.27 12.51 -2.89
N LYS A 148 -9.82 11.40 -3.48
CA LYS A 148 -8.40 11.03 -3.53
C LYS A 148 -7.56 11.95 -4.41
N PHE A 149 -8.07 12.39 -5.55
CA PHE A 149 -7.38 13.39 -6.37
C PHE A 149 -7.28 14.73 -5.65
N SER A 150 -8.32 15.18 -4.96
CA SER A 150 -8.28 16.44 -4.22
C SER A 150 -7.31 16.38 -3.03
N ASP A 151 -7.30 15.27 -2.29
CA ASP A 151 -6.33 15.05 -1.20
C ASP A 151 -4.87 15.03 -1.69
N PHE A 152 -4.59 14.35 -2.82
CA PHE A 152 -3.23 14.20 -3.33
C PHE A 152 -2.71 15.44 -4.07
N LEU A 153 -3.53 16.06 -4.91
CA LEU A 153 -3.11 17.16 -5.78
C LEU A 153 -3.41 18.55 -5.21
N ALA A 154 -4.18 18.62 -4.10
CA ALA A 154 -4.64 19.88 -3.51
C ALA A 154 -5.36 20.80 -4.52
N ILE A 155 -6.10 20.19 -5.46
CA ILE A 155 -6.97 20.86 -6.46
C ILE A 155 -8.45 20.63 -6.18
#